data_AF-A0A1I1M104-F1
#
_entry.id   AF-A0A1I1M104-F1
#
_cell.length_a   1.000
_cell.length_b   1.000
_cell.length_c   1.000
_cell.angle_alpha   90.00
_cell.angle_beta   90.00
_cell.angle_gamma   90.00
#
_symmetry.space_group_name_H-M   'P 1'
#
loop_
_entity.id
_entity.type
_entity.pdbx_description
1 polymer ?
#
loop_
_entity_poly.entity_id
_entity_poly.type
_entity_poly.pdbx_seq_one_letter_code
_entity_poly.pdbx_strand_id
1 'polypeptide(L)'
;MNTLLLTFLLSFKSGLLPPPGTVRLNDSLFIDEQIITVLDWKEYVYYQTQDNQKAILPDTAIRYKGRNYYNSGDFDEYPVLGIDEKAINAYCVWRSQLVTNTIRTYTKDNPCQSPFYVQNMGKKIKVTYRKAQDNEIVAATKKGILQSNPFCKKNLAWLNAQNLKCTFRCVAVMKKLNP
;
A
#
# COMPACT_ATOMS: atom_id res chain seq x y z
N MET A 1 28.50 5.63 -48.90
CA MET A 1 28.35 5.02 -47.57
C MET A 1 27.11 5.63 -46.92
N ASN A 2 25.99 4.91 -46.96
CA ASN A 2 24.74 5.33 -46.32
C ASN A 2 24.78 4.92 -44.85
N THR A 3 24.98 5.87 -43.95
CA THR A 3 24.83 5.65 -42.52
C THR A 3 23.34 5.72 -42.18
N LEU A 4 22.71 4.56 -42.04
CA LEU A 4 21.34 4.43 -41.58
C LEU A 4 21.28 4.87 -40.11
N LEU A 5 20.78 6.08 -39.84
CA LEU A 5 20.52 6.54 -38.49
C LEU A 5 19.31 5.76 -37.94
N LEU A 6 19.59 4.72 -37.16
CA LEU A 6 18.57 4.00 -36.42
C LEU A 6 18.15 4.88 -35.22
N THR A 7 17.24 5.82 -35.45
CA THR A 7 16.59 6.54 -34.35
C THR A 7 15.71 5.57 -33.59
N PHE A 8 16.28 4.98 -32.53
CA PHE A 8 15.53 4.26 -31.53
C PHE A 8 14.62 5.29 -30.85
N LEU A 9 13.36 5.36 -31.29
CA LEU A 9 12.31 6.04 -30.57
C LEU A 9 12.17 5.30 -29.24
N LEU A 10 12.89 5.76 -28.22
CA LEU A 10 12.57 5.46 -26.83
C LEU A 10 11.15 5.98 -26.62
N SER A 11 10.17 5.09 -26.79
CA SER A 11 8.80 5.30 -26.38
C SER A 11 8.82 5.43 -24.86
N PHE A 12 9.02 6.65 -24.37
CA PHE A 12 8.71 6.99 -23.00
C PHE A 12 7.20 6.79 -22.84
N LYS A 13 6.78 5.59 -22.41
CA LYS A 13 5.39 5.34 -22.03
C LYS A 13 5.04 6.34 -20.93
N SER A 14 4.15 7.27 -21.27
CA SER A 14 3.71 8.37 -20.44
C SER A 14 3.19 7.91 -19.06
N GLY A 15 3.90 8.32 -18.00
CA GLY A 15 3.42 9.36 -17.09
C GLY A 15 2.19 9.08 -16.20
N LEU A 16 1.83 7.83 -15.92
CA LEU A 16 0.83 7.55 -14.89
C LEU A 16 1.48 7.81 -13.52
N LEU A 17 1.00 8.81 -12.79
CA LEU A 17 1.43 9.00 -11.40
C LEU A 17 1.05 7.76 -10.60
N PRO A 18 1.93 7.29 -9.69
CA PRO A 18 1.61 6.16 -8.84
C PRO A 18 0.41 6.50 -7.95
N PRO A 19 -0.46 5.51 -7.64
CA PRO A 19 -1.44 5.66 -6.59
C PRO A 19 -0.80 6.17 -5.27
N PRO A 20 -1.55 6.87 -4.42
CA PRO A 20 -0.99 7.47 -3.20
C PRO A 20 -0.35 6.41 -2.29
N GLY A 21 0.83 6.74 -1.76
CA GLY A 21 1.61 5.84 -0.90
C GLY A 21 2.27 4.67 -1.64
N THR A 22 2.29 4.68 -2.97
CA THR A 22 2.91 3.62 -3.78
C THR A 22 4.07 4.12 -4.62
N VAL A 23 4.98 3.20 -4.94
CA VAL A 23 6.09 3.37 -5.87
C VAL A 23 5.96 2.39 -7.03
N ARG A 24 6.45 2.79 -8.20
CA ARG A 24 6.32 1.99 -9.43
C ARG A 24 7.26 0.78 -9.39
N LEU A 25 6.71 -0.43 -9.50
CA LEU A 25 7.49 -1.68 -9.57
C LEU A 25 7.79 -2.09 -11.02
N ASN A 26 6.83 -1.87 -11.92
CA ASN A 26 6.96 -2.03 -13.38
C ASN A 26 5.93 -1.14 -14.14
N ASP A 27 5.74 -1.40 -15.45
CA ASP A 27 4.83 -0.64 -16.31
C ASP A 27 3.39 -0.52 -15.77
N SER A 28 2.85 -1.57 -15.16
CA SER A 28 1.44 -1.67 -14.76
C SER A 28 1.21 -1.93 -13.27
N LEU A 29 2.29 -2.19 -12.53
CA LEU A 29 2.26 -2.58 -11.13
C LEU A 29 2.99 -1.57 -10.25
N PHE A 30 2.32 -1.19 -9.17
CA PHE A 30 2.83 -0.33 -8.11
C PHE A 30 2.83 -1.11 -6.79
N ILE A 31 3.73 -0.78 -5.88
CA ILE A 31 3.83 -1.41 -4.56
C ILE A 31 3.81 -0.32 -3.49
N ASP A 32 3.17 -0.58 -2.34
CA ASP A 32 3.22 0.37 -1.22
C ASP A 32 4.68 0.65 -0.85
N GLU A 33 5.02 1.93 -0.70
CA GLU A 33 6.37 2.40 -0.34
C GLU A 33 6.72 2.01 1.09
N GLN A 34 5.74 2.07 2.00
CA GLN A 34 5.86 1.65 3.38
C GLN A 34 5.03 0.38 3.66
N ILE A 35 5.39 -0.31 4.74
CA ILE A 35 4.55 -1.40 5.24
C ILE A 35 3.30 -0.81 5.87
N ILE A 36 2.21 -1.58 5.87
CA ILE A 36 0.96 -1.15 6.51
C ILE A 36 1.23 -0.93 8.01
N THR A 37 0.96 0.27 8.48
CA THR A 37 1.19 0.69 9.87
C THR A 37 -0.03 0.42 10.75
N VAL A 38 0.15 0.53 12.07
CA VAL A 38 -0.97 0.51 13.03
C VAL A 38 -1.95 1.63 12.73
N LEU A 39 -1.48 2.83 12.37
CA LEU A 39 -2.33 3.96 12.01
C LEU A 39 -3.16 3.68 10.75
N ASP A 40 -2.53 3.14 9.70
CA ASP A 40 -3.24 2.73 8.48
C ASP A 40 -4.35 1.71 8.78
N TRP A 41 -4.07 0.78 9.70
CA TRP A 41 -5.05 -0.22 10.12
C TRP A 41 -6.18 0.38 10.94
N LYS A 42 -5.86 1.32 11.85
CA LYS A 42 -6.87 2.06 12.64
C LYS A 42 -7.81 2.84 11.73
N GLU A 43 -7.29 3.46 10.67
CA GLU A 43 -8.11 4.09 9.63
C GLU A 43 -9.04 3.06 8.98
N TYR A 44 -8.52 1.92 8.54
CA TYR A 44 -9.34 0.86 7.96
C TYR A 44 -10.47 0.41 8.90
N VAL A 45 -10.15 0.18 10.18
CA VAL A 45 -11.12 -0.18 11.23
C VAL A 45 -12.18 0.91 11.37
N TYR A 46 -11.79 2.18 11.45
CA TYR A 46 -12.73 3.30 11.57
C TYR A 46 -13.80 3.30 10.47
N TYR A 47 -13.44 2.95 9.22
CA TYR A 47 -14.37 2.90 8.10
C TYR A 47 -15.23 1.63 8.02
N GLN A 48 -15.11 0.68 8.96
CA GLN A 48 -15.95 -0.51 9.01
C GLN A 48 -17.21 -0.31 9.85
N THR A 49 -18.25 -1.12 9.59
CA THR A 49 -19.40 -1.23 10.49
C THR A 49 -18.96 -1.72 11.87
N GLN A 50 -19.70 -1.37 12.92
CA GLN A 50 -19.34 -1.74 14.30
C GLN A 50 -19.14 -3.26 14.49
N ASP A 51 -19.98 -4.08 13.85
CA ASP A 51 -19.84 -5.54 13.88
C ASP A 51 -18.55 -6.00 13.18
N ASN A 52 -18.24 -5.39 12.02
CA ASN A 52 -17.02 -5.71 11.28
C ASN A 52 -15.77 -5.23 12.02
N GLN A 53 -15.81 -4.09 12.71
CA GLN A 53 -14.68 -3.54 13.46
C GLN A 53 -14.11 -4.58 14.43
N LYS A 54 -14.98 -5.20 15.25
CA LYS A 54 -14.56 -6.22 16.22
C LYS A 54 -13.93 -7.44 15.54
N ALA A 55 -14.42 -7.80 14.35
CA ALA A 55 -13.94 -8.98 13.61
C ALA A 55 -12.57 -8.79 12.94
N ILE A 56 -12.11 -7.55 12.78
CA ILE A 56 -10.84 -7.23 12.09
C ILE A 56 -9.79 -6.59 13.02
N LEU A 57 -10.06 -6.52 14.33
CA LEU A 57 -9.07 -6.06 15.29
C LEU A 57 -7.85 -7.00 15.25
N PRO A 58 -6.63 -6.45 15.25
CA PRO A 58 -5.43 -7.26 15.43
C PRO A 58 -5.43 -7.95 16.80
N ASP A 59 -4.56 -8.94 16.96
CA ASP A 59 -4.32 -9.58 18.26
C ASP A 59 -3.91 -8.54 19.32
N THR A 60 -4.87 -8.20 20.19
CA THR A 60 -4.68 -7.22 21.25
C THR A 60 -3.88 -7.76 22.43
N ALA A 61 -3.52 -9.05 22.46
CA ALA A 61 -2.63 -9.61 23.47
C ALA A 61 -1.17 -9.21 23.25
N ILE A 62 -0.79 -8.81 22.03
CA ILE A 62 0.58 -8.45 21.68
C ILE A 62 1.03 -7.23 22.50
N ARG A 63 2.15 -7.39 23.20
CA ARG A 63 2.80 -6.33 23.96
C ARG A 63 4.25 -6.15 23.53
N TYR A 64 4.67 -4.90 23.37
CA TYR A 64 6.06 -4.54 23.11
C TYR A 64 6.57 -3.63 24.23
N LYS A 65 7.61 -4.10 24.93
CA LYS A 65 8.16 -3.42 26.12
C LYS A 65 7.09 -3.08 27.17
N GLY A 66 6.21 -4.05 27.45
CA GLY A 66 5.14 -3.92 28.45
C GLY A 66 3.89 -3.14 28.00
N ARG A 67 3.93 -2.44 26.86
CA ARG A 67 2.80 -1.67 26.33
C ARG A 67 2.00 -2.46 25.31
N ASN A 68 0.68 -2.24 25.26
CA ASN A 68 -0.18 -2.85 24.25
C ASN A 68 0.19 -2.33 22.86
N TYR A 69 0.44 -3.25 21.92
CA TYR A 69 1.00 -2.89 20.62
C TYR A 69 0.01 -2.13 19.73
N TYR A 70 -1.27 -2.53 19.71
CA TYR A 70 -2.27 -1.91 18.83
C TYR A 70 -2.99 -0.74 19.50
N ASN A 71 -3.34 -0.86 20.78
CA ASN A 71 -4.18 0.10 21.48
C ASN A 71 -3.43 1.34 21.96
N SER A 72 -2.09 1.32 22.01
CA SER A 72 -1.31 2.52 22.33
C SER A 72 -1.08 3.37 21.08
N GLY A 73 -0.97 4.70 21.23
CA GLY A 73 -0.53 5.60 20.16
C GLY A 73 0.98 5.55 19.91
N ASP A 74 1.76 4.98 20.84
CA ASP A 74 3.23 4.88 20.75
C ASP A 74 3.73 4.08 19.54
N PHE A 75 2.86 3.29 18.93
CA PHE A 75 3.17 2.38 17.83
C PHE A 75 2.41 2.70 16.55
N ASP A 76 1.81 3.89 16.43
CA ASP A 76 0.99 4.26 15.27
C ASP A 76 1.75 4.14 13.95
N GLU A 77 3.03 4.52 13.91
CA GLU A 77 3.90 4.41 12.73
C GLU A 77 4.61 3.05 12.59
N TYR A 78 4.33 2.12 13.50
CA TYR A 78 4.95 0.80 13.49
C TYR A 78 4.12 -0.13 12.60
N PRO A 79 4.72 -1.19 12.03
CA PRO A 79 3.96 -2.20 11.28
C PRO A 79 2.79 -2.74 12.09
N VAL A 80 1.63 -2.90 11.46
CA VAL A 80 0.56 -3.68 12.08
C VAL A 80 1.00 -5.14 12.23
N LEU A 81 0.78 -5.72 13.41
CA LEU A 81 1.10 -7.10 13.76
C LEU A 81 -0.15 -7.83 14.22
N GLY A 82 -0.14 -9.16 14.26
CA GLY A 82 -1.25 -9.94 14.82
C GLY A 82 -2.49 -9.96 13.95
N ILE A 83 -2.33 -9.84 12.64
CA ILE A 83 -3.40 -9.95 11.64
C ILE A 83 -3.12 -11.11 10.69
N ASP A 84 -4.18 -11.75 10.23
CA ASP A 84 -4.09 -12.85 9.28
C ASP A 84 -4.07 -12.36 7.83
N GLU A 85 -3.80 -13.29 6.91
CA GLU A 85 -3.74 -13.01 5.49
C GLU A 85 -5.09 -12.61 4.88
N LYS A 86 -6.20 -13.11 5.44
CA LYS A 86 -7.55 -12.78 4.97
C LYS A 86 -7.87 -11.32 5.27
N ALA A 87 -7.55 -10.85 6.47
CA ALA A 87 -7.71 -9.48 6.90
C ALA A 87 -6.87 -8.53 6.02
N ILE A 88 -5.62 -8.88 5.72
CA ILE A 88 -4.77 -8.09 4.81
C ILE A 88 -5.38 -7.97 3.41
N ASN A 89 -5.91 -9.07 2.86
CA ASN A 89 -6.59 -9.01 1.57
C ASN A 89 -7.84 -8.11 1.62
N ALA A 90 -8.62 -8.18 2.69
CA ALA A 90 -9.78 -7.31 2.90
C ALA A 90 -9.39 -5.83 2.97
N TYR A 91 -8.30 -5.51 3.69
CA TYR A 91 -7.72 -4.16 3.73
C TYR A 91 -7.33 -3.65 2.34
N CYS A 92 -6.61 -4.45 1.53
CA CYS A 92 -6.25 -4.05 0.18
C CYS A 92 -7.51 -3.86 -0.71
N VAL A 93 -8.53 -4.71 -0.57
CA VAL A 93 -9.81 -4.54 -1.30
C VAL A 93 -10.49 -3.23 -0.89
N TRP A 94 -10.55 -2.92 0.40
CA TRP A 94 -11.09 -1.65 0.88
C TRP A 94 -10.32 -0.45 0.31
N ARG A 95 -8.98 -0.47 0.30
CA ARG A 95 -8.16 0.59 -0.33
C ARG A 95 -8.45 0.75 -1.82
N SER A 96 -8.75 -0.34 -2.52
CA SER A 96 -9.18 -0.29 -3.92
C SER A 96 -10.45 0.54 -4.10
N GLN A 97 -11.42 0.32 -3.23
CA GLN A 97 -12.69 1.04 -3.24
C GLN A 97 -12.49 2.50 -2.87
N LEU A 98 -11.76 2.77 -1.78
CA LEU A 98 -11.47 4.12 -1.30
C LEU A 98 -10.80 4.94 -2.40
N VAL A 99 -9.64 4.51 -2.91
CA VAL A 99 -8.89 5.28 -3.92
C VAL A 99 -9.69 5.44 -5.21
N THR A 100 -10.37 4.39 -5.68
CA THR A 100 -11.20 4.47 -6.89
C THR A 100 -12.36 5.45 -6.72
N ASN A 101 -13.02 5.44 -5.57
CA ASN A 101 -14.14 6.34 -5.28
C ASN A 101 -13.64 7.77 -5.13
N THR A 102 -12.53 7.99 -4.43
CA THR A 102 -11.91 9.31 -4.31
C THR A 102 -11.61 9.90 -5.69
N ILE A 103 -11.03 9.15 -6.64
CA ILE A 103 -10.80 9.63 -8.02
C ILE A 103 -12.10 10.10 -8.69
N ARG A 104 -13.21 9.38 -8.47
CA ARG A 104 -14.50 9.64 -9.11
C ARG A 104 -15.24 10.84 -8.51
N THR A 105 -15.24 10.95 -7.19
CA THR A 105 -15.97 11.99 -6.46
C THR A 105 -15.15 13.25 -6.23
N TYR A 106 -13.89 13.25 -6.67
CA TYR A 106 -12.97 14.35 -6.47
C TYR A 106 -13.47 15.67 -7.07
N THR A 107 -13.37 16.74 -6.29
CA THR A 107 -13.57 18.13 -6.72
C THR A 107 -12.31 18.95 -6.45
N LYS A 108 -12.14 20.06 -7.19
CA LYS A 108 -10.91 20.87 -7.22
C LYS A 108 -10.69 21.75 -5.97
N ASP A 109 -11.57 21.71 -4.98
CA ASP A 109 -11.68 22.80 -3.99
C ASP A 109 -10.79 22.63 -2.74
N ASN A 110 -9.79 21.74 -2.73
CA ASN A 110 -8.89 21.56 -1.58
C ASN A 110 -7.40 21.74 -1.98
N PRO A 111 -6.63 22.63 -1.32
CA PRO A 111 -5.23 22.89 -1.66
C PRO A 111 -4.23 21.79 -1.23
N CYS A 112 -4.60 20.88 -0.32
CA CYS A 112 -3.71 19.85 0.22
C CYS A 112 -3.83 18.51 -0.50
N GLN A 113 -3.85 18.52 -1.83
CA GLN A 113 -4.22 17.34 -2.63
C GLN A 113 -3.02 16.64 -3.26
N SER A 114 -3.04 15.29 -3.23
CA SER A 114 -2.05 14.48 -3.96
C SER A 114 -2.15 14.73 -5.47
N PRO A 115 -1.01 14.99 -6.16
CA PRO A 115 -0.98 15.15 -7.62
C PRO A 115 -1.64 14.00 -8.39
N PHE A 116 -1.65 12.80 -7.81
CA PHE A 116 -2.33 11.64 -8.36
C PHE A 116 -3.84 11.89 -8.56
N TYR A 117 -4.53 12.45 -7.58
CA TYR A 117 -5.97 12.68 -7.67
C TYR A 117 -6.28 13.82 -8.64
N VAL A 118 -5.49 14.90 -8.60
CA VAL A 118 -5.60 16.00 -9.56
C VAL A 118 -5.48 15.50 -11.01
N GLN A 119 -4.48 14.66 -11.29
CA GLN A 119 -4.24 14.14 -12.64
C GLN A 119 -5.36 13.20 -13.11
N ASN A 120 -6.05 12.53 -12.19
CA ASN A 120 -7.02 11.49 -12.52
C ASN A 120 -8.49 11.90 -12.30
N MET A 121 -8.74 13.12 -11.84
CA MET A 121 -10.08 13.67 -11.61
C MET A 121 -10.98 13.51 -12.84
N GLY A 122 -12.19 12.99 -12.62
CA GLY A 122 -13.21 12.79 -13.65
C GLY A 122 -12.90 11.65 -14.64
N LYS A 123 -11.73 11.00 -14.54
CA LYS A 123 -11.39 9.86 -15.39
C LYS A 123 -12.06 8.59 -14.86
N LYS A 124 -12.58 7.77 -15.76
CA LYS A 124 -13.04 6.41 -15.44
C LYS A 124 -11.83 5.48 -15.23
N ILE A 125 -11.17 5.58 -14.09
CA ILE A 125 -10.05 4.72 -13.70
C ILE A 125 -10.47 3.83 -12.54
N LYS A 126 -10.05 2.57 -12.59
CA LYS A 126 -10.15 1.63 -11.47
C LYS A 126 -8.75 1.32 -10.96
N VAL A 127 -8.54 1.51 -9.66
CA VAL A 127 -7.33 1.08 -8.95
C VAL A 127 -7.68 -0.19 -8.17
N THR A 128 -6.95 -1.27 -8.44
CA THR A 128 -7.13 -2.54 -7.75
C THR A 128 -5.88 -2.83 -6.95
N TYR A 129 -6.02 -2.87 -5.63
CA TYR A 129 -5.01 -3.33 -4.69
C TYR A 129 -5.25 -4.80 -4.32
N ARG A 130 -4.16 -5.51 -4.06
CA ARG A 130 -4.13 -6.85 -3.43
C ARG A 130 -2.90 -6.99 -2.56
N LYS A 131 -2.82 -8.02 -1.72
CA LYS A 131 -1.58 -8.33 -0.99
C LYS A 131 -0.42 -8.50 -2.00
N ALA A 132 0.72 -7.91 -1.66
CA ALA A 132 1.98 -8.15 -2.35
C ALA A 132 2.39 -9.62 -2.22
N GLN A 133 2.89 -10.21 -3.30
CA GLN A 133 3.52 -11.52 -3.27
C GLN A 133 4.99 -11.40 -2.84
N ASP A 134 5.55 -12.46 -2.27
CA ASP A 134 6.92 -12.45 -1.76
C ASP A 134 7.94 -12.15 -2.87
N ASN A 135 7.72 -12.67 -4.08
CA ASN A 135 8.56 -12.38 -5.25
C ASN A 135 8.51 -10.90 -5.67
N GLU A 136 7.38 -10.22 -5.49
CA GLU A 136 7.23 -8.79 -5.78
C GLU A 136 7.99 -7.94 -4.76
N ILE A 137 7.91 -8.29 -3.47
CA ILE A 137 8.67 -7.65 -2.39
C ILE A 137 10.17 -7.85 -2.61
N VAL A 138 10.60 -9.08 -2.92
CA VAL A 138 12.00 -9.40 -3.23
C VAL A 138 12.48 -8.63 -4.45
N ALA A 139 11.68 -8.57 -5.53
CA ALA A 139 12.03 -7.82 -6.73
C ALA A 139 12.18 -6.31 -6.45
N ALA A 140 11.26 -5.73 -5.67
CA ALA A 140 11.32 -4.33 -5.30
C ALA A 140 12.52 -4.02 -4.39
N THR A 141 12.82 -4.90 -3.43
CA THR A 141 13.99 -4.76 -2.53
C THR A 141 15.30 -4.85 -3.31
N LYS A 142 15.44 -5.82 -4.23
CA LYS A 142 16.64 -5.96 -5.07
C LYS A 142 16.88 -4.75 -5.97
N LYS A 143 15.81 -4.07 -6.40
CA LYS A 143 15.89 -2.82 -7.16
C LYS A 143 16.20 -1.59 -6.30
N GLY A 144 16.31 -1.73 -4.97
CA GLY A 144 16.45 -0.61 -4.05
C GLY A 144 15.20 0.26 -3.92
N ILE A 145 14.05 -0.20 -4.44
CA ILE A 145 12.76 0.51 -4.37
C ILE A 145 12.22 0.45 -2.94
N LEU A 146 12.36 -0.70 -2.28
CA LEU A 146 11.93 -0.88 -0.91
C LEU A 146 13.13 -0.99 0.02
N GLN A 147 13.05 -0.30 1.14
CA GLN A 147 13.99 -0.45 2.25
C GLN A 147 13.42 -1.39 3.31
N SER A 148 14.30 -2.12 3.98
CA SER A 148 13.92 -2.91 5.14
C SER A 148 13.46 -1.98 6.26
N ASN A 149 12.28 -2.23 6.84
CA ASN A 149 11.83 -1.46 7.98
C ASN A 149 12.75 -1.73 9.20
N PRO A 150 13.34 -0.68 9.82
CA PRO A 150 14.29 -0.85 10.92
C PRO A 150 13.70 -1.59 12.13
N PHE A 151 12.42 -1.38 12.43
CA PHE A 151 11.75 -2.08 13.52
C PHE A 151 11.68 -3.58 13.24
N CYS A 152 11.24 -4.00 12.04
CA CYS A 152 11.19 -5.42 11.68
C CYS A 152 12.58 -6.06 11.74
N LYS A 153 13.61 -5.38 11.23
CA LYS A 153 14.99 -5.88 11.23
C LYS A 153 15.54 -6.04 12.65
N LYS A 154 15.36 -5.03 13.50
CA LYS A 154 15.90 -5.01 14.87
C LYS A 154 15.20 -6.00 15.79
N ASN A 155 13.92 -6.30 15.54
CA ASN A 155 13.09 -7.12 16.43
C ASN A 155 12.76 -8.50 15.83
N LEU A 156 13.51 -8.97 14.83
CA LEU A 156 13.24 -10.24 14.13
C LEU A 156 13.10 -11.44 15.09
N ALA A 157 13.96 -11.55 16.11
CA ALA A 157 13.87 -12.63 17.09
C ALA A 157 12.56 -12.58 17.91
N TRP A 158 12.14 -11.38 18.34
CA TRP A 158 10.89 -11.17 19.10
C TRP A 158 9.65 -11.43 18.25
N LEU A 159 9.69 -11.05 16.97
CA LEU A 159 8.63 -11.35 15.99
C LEU A 159 8.51 -12.87 15.77
N ASN A 160 9.64 -13.54 15.51
CA ASN A 160 9.67 -14.98 15.27
C ASN A 160 9.17 -15.78 16.48
N ALA A 161 9.56 -15.39 17.70
CA ALA A 161 9.13 -16.05 18.94
C ALA A 161 7.60 -16.02 19.15
N GLN A 162 6.91 -15.05 18.54
CA GLN A 162 5.45 -14.89 18.61
C GLN A 162 4.75 -15.24 17.29
N ASN A 163 5.47 -15.78 16.30
CA ASN A 163 4.94 -16.06 14.96
C ASN A 163 4.30 -14.83 14.28
N LEU A 164 4.89 -13.65 14.45
CA LEU A 164 4.38 -12.39 13.92
C LEU A 164 5.03 -12.05 12.58
N LYS A 165 4.21 -11.63 11.61
CA LYS A 165 4.66 -11.12 10.29
C LYS A 165 4.70 -9.60 10.30
N CYS A 166 5.75 -9.03 9.66
CA CYS A 166 6.07 -7.60 9.71
C CYS A 166 6.24 -6.99 8.30
N THR A 167 5.80 -7.69 7.25
CA THR A 167 6.14 -7.37 5.85
C THR A 167 4.93 -7.03 4.99
N PHE A 168 3.76 -6.81 5.61
CA PHE A 168 2.53 -6.61 4.86
C PHE A 168 2.54 -5.31 4.06
N ARG A 169 2.25 -5.47 2.76
CA ARG A 169 2.14 -4.41 1.76
C ARG A 169 1.03 -4.80 0.78
N CYS A 170 0.38 -3.82 0.19
CA CYS A 170 -0.42 -4.01 -1.00
C CYS A 170 0.41 -3.70 -2.25
N VAL A 171 0.03 -4.32 -3.37
CA VAL A 171 0.39 -3.86 -4.72
C VAL A 171 -0.86 -3.38 -5.44
N ALA A 172 -0.71 -2.37 -6.29
CA ALA A 172 -1.79 -1.77 -7.05
C ALA A 172 -1.59 -1.94 -8.55
N VAL A 173 -2.71 -2.16 -9.25
CA VAL A 173 -2.80 -2.10 -10.71
C VAL A 173 -3.84 -1.05 -11.07
N MET A 174 -3.52 -0.21 -12.04
CA MET A 174 -4.45 0.79 -12.57
C MET A 174 -4.97 0.38 -13.94
N LYS A 175 -6.29 0.47 -14.12
CA LYS A 175 -6.95 0.22 -15.41
C LYS A 175 -7.85 1.40 -15.79
N LYS A 176 -7.69 1.90 -17.01
CA LYS A 176 -8.70 2.76 -17.63
C LYS A 176 -9.91 1.90 -17.98
N LEU A 177 -11.09 2.37 -17.63
CA LEU A 177 -12.35 1.75 -18.03
C LEU A 177 -12.73 2.38 -19.37
N ASN A 178 -13.02 1.53 -20.36
CA ASN A 178 -13.53 2.02 -21.64
C ASN A 178 -14.90 2.70 -21.42
N PRO A 179 -15.23 3.72 -22.23
CA PRO A 179 -16.47 4.48 -22.11
C PRO A 179 -17.72 3.59 -21.99
#